data_AF-A0A1A7QJY6-F1
#
_entry.id   AF-A0A1A7QJY6-F1
#
_cell.length_a   1.000
_cell.length_b   1.000
_cell.length_c   1.000
_cell.angle_alpha   90.00
_cell.angle_beta   90.00
_cell.angle_gamma   90.00
#
_symmetry.space_group_name_H-M   'P 1'
#
loop_
_entity.id
_entity.type
_entity.pdbx_description
1 polymer ?
#
loop_
_entity_poly.entity_id
_entity_poly.type
_entity_poly.pdbx_seq_one_letter_code
_entity_poly.pdbx_strand_id
1 'polypeptide(L)' 'MRASRMAEKTKKTSPAEFVNQVRAETSKVVWPTREETVRTAIFVFIMVIILSLFFLGIDSIFGAVVSWLLTLG' A
#
# COMPACT_ATOMS: atom_id res chain seq x y z
N MET A 1 -58.92 9.92 -7.23
CA MET A 1 -57.75 10.81 -7.43
C MET A 1 -56.75 10.47 -6.32
N ARG A 2 -55.78 9.55 -6.43
CA ARG A 2 -54.58 9.51 -7.30
C ARG A 2 -54.02 10.92 -7.55
N ALA A 3 -52.76 11.12 -7.17
CA ALA A 3 -51.93 12.32 -7.32
C ALA A 3 -51.93 13.31 -6.14
N SER A 4 -51.39 12.88 -5.00
CA SER A 4 -50.28 13.65 -4.44
C SER A 4 -49.37 12.70 -3.66
N ARG A 5 -48.68 11.82 -4.40
CA ARG A 5 -47.35 11.37 -3.96
C ARG A 5 -46.49 12.63 -4.02
N MET A 6 -46.53 13.44 -2.95
CA MET A 6 -45.67 14.59 -2.81
C MET A 6 -44.26 14.08 -3.01
N ALA A 7 -43.63 14.60 -4.05
CA ALA A 7 -42.35 14.16 -4.56
C ALA A 7 -41.40 13.86 -3.40
N GLU A 8 -41.09 12.57 -3.27
CA GLU A 8 -39.94 12.07 -2.54
C GLU A 8 -38.73 12.77 -3.13
N LYS A 9 -38.37 13.92 -2.54
CA LYS A 9 -37.19 14.68 -2.92
C LYS A 9 -36.02 13.82 -2.47
N THR A 10 -35.59 12.92 -3.36
CA THR A 10 -34.42 12.06 -3.16
C THR A 10 -33.30 12.97 -2.69
N LYS A 11 -32.93 12.83 -1.42
CA LYS A 11 -31.85 13.57 -0.79
C LYS A 11 -30.55 13.05 -1.39
N LYS A 12 -30.25 13.45 -2.62
CA LYS A 12 -28.94 13.24 -3.24
C LYS A 12 -27.95 13.91 -2.30
N THR A 13 -27.01 13.15 -1.76
CA THR A 13 -25.94 13.66 -0.90
C THR A 13 -25.36 14.90 -1.57
N SER A 14 -25.64 16.05 -0.99
CA SER A 14 -25.09 17.31 -1.48
C SER A 14 -23.57 17.21 -1.41
N PRO A 15 -22.79 17.72 -2.38
CA PRO A 15 -21.34 17.79 -2.27
C PRO A 15 -20.86 18.40 -0.94
N ALA A 16 -21.64 19.31 -0.35
CA ALA A 16 -21.37 19.87 0.98
C ALA A 16 -21.58 18.86 2.12
N GLU A 17 -22.59 17.99 2.05
CA GLU A 17 -22.80 16.91 3.03
C GLU A 17 -21.69 15.85 2.91
N PHE A 18 -21.19 15.57 1.71
CA PHE A 18 -20.08 14.66 1.48
C PHE A 18 -18.77 15.14 2.13
N VAL A 19 -18.43 16.43 2.01
CA VAL A 19 -17.24 17.01 2.68
C VAL A 19 -17.34 16.88 4.21
N ASN A 20 -18.54 17.08 4.77
CA ASN A 20 -18.77 16.90 6.19
C ASN A 20 -18.61 15.43 6.63
N GLN A 21 -19.07 14.48 5.82
CA GLN A 21 -18.85 13.05 6.04
C GLN A 21 -17.37 12.67 5.96
N VAL A 22 -16.63 13.19 4.96
CA VAL A 22 -15.18 12.93 4.83
C VAL A 22 -14.40 13.51 6.01
N ARG A 23 -14.71 14.73 6.49
CA ARG A 23 -14.08 15.26 7.71
C ARG A 23 -14.37 14.39 8.93
N ALA A 24 -15.62 13.92 9.08
CA ALA A 24 -16.00 13.03 10.17
C ALA A 24 -15.22 11.70 10.12
N GLU A 25 -15.04 11.11 8.94
CA GLU A 25 -14.30 9.84 8.79
C GLU A 25 -12.79 10.03 8.93
N THR A 26 -12.25 11.13 8.39
CA THR A 26 -10.82 11.47 8.50
C THR A 26 -10.42 11.68 9.96
N SER A 27 -11.33 12.18 10.80
CA SER A 27 -11.06 12.36 12.24
C SER A 27 -10.86 11.04 13.00
N LYS A 28 -11.29 9.91 12.43
CA LYS A 28 -11.06 8.56 12.98
C LYS A 28 -9.72 7.97 12.57
N VAL A 29 -8.99 8.61 11.66
CA VAL A 29 -7.67 8.14 11.21
C VAL A 29 -6.65 8.39 12.32
N VAL A 30 -6.26 7.32 13.00
CA VAL A 30 -5.15 7.35 13.95
C VAL A 30 -3.86 7.16 13.18
N TRP A 31 -3.07 8.23 13.07
CA TRP A 31 -1.76 8.15 12.45
C TRP A 31 -0.77 7.48 13.40
N PRO A 32 0.07 6.57 12.89
CA PRO A 32 1.06 5.89 13.69
C PRO A 32 2.04 6.91 14.26
N THR A 33 2.52 6.62 15.46
CA THR A 33 3.61 7.37 16.07
C THR A 33 4.89 7.18 15.26
N ARG A 34 5.82 8.13 15.42
CA ARG A 34 7.15 8.01 14.80
C ARG A 34 7.87 6.73 15.23
N GLU A 35 7.66 6.28 16.45
CA GLU A 35 8.26 5.08 16.99
C GLU A 35 7.72 3.80 16.32
N GLU A 36 6.41 3.69 16.13
CA GLU A 36 5.79 2.58 15.40
C GLU A 36 6.28 2.53 13.95
N THR A 37 6.36 3.69 13.30
CA THR A 37 6.86 3.80 11.92
C THR A 37 8.30 3.32 11.81
N VAL A 38 9.17 3.76 12.72
CA VAL A 38 10.60 3.39 12.72
C VAL A 38 10.77 1.90 13.03
N ARG A 39 10.01 1.35 13.98
CA ARG A 39 10.06 -0.09 14.28
C ARG A 39 9.71 -0.91 13.04
N THR A 40 8.58 -0.61 12.38
CA THR A 40 8.19 -1.32 11.15
C THR A 40 9.23 -1.14 10.03
N ALA A 41 9.82 0.05 9.91
CA ALA A 41 10.90 0.28 8.94
C ALA A 41 12.13 -0.59 9.22
N ILE A 42 12.54 -0.75 10.48
CA ILE A 42 13.66 -1.62 10.88
C ILE A 42 13.38 -3.07 10.50
N PHE A 43 12.17 -3.58 10.78
CA PHE A 43 11.79 -4.94 10.39
C PHE A 43 11.87 -5.15 8.88
N VAL A 44 11.34 -4.22 8.08
CA VAL A 44 11.42 -4.27 6.62
C VAL A 44 12.88 -4.19 6.16
N PHE A 45 13.69 -3.32 6.76
CA PHE A 45 15.10 -3.15 6.41
C PHE A 45 15.91 -4.43 6.63
N ILE A 46 15.71 -5.13 7.75
CA ILE A 46 16.36 -6.41 8.04
C ILE A 46 15.97 -7.46 6.97
N MET A 47 14.69 -7.56 6.63
CA MET A 47 14.20 -8.49 5.61
C MET A 47 14.84 -8.19 4.25
N VAL A 48 14.91 -6.92 3.86
CA VAL A 48 15.53 -6.49 2.60
C VAL A 48 17.02 -6.82 2.58
N ILE A 49 17.74 -6.62 3.69
CA ILE A 49 19.16 -7.01 3.80
C ILE A 49 19.32 -8.51 3.55
N ILE A 50 18.53 -9.35 4.21
CA ILE A 50 18.62 -10.81 4.06
C ILE A 50 18.38 -11.21 2.59
N LEU A 51 17.33 -10.68 1.97
CA LEU A 51 17.03 -10.95 0.57
C LEU A 51 18.14 -10.46 -0.36
N SER A 52 18.70 -9.27 -0.10
CA SER A 52 19.78 -8.70 -0.92
C SER A 52 21.05 -9.56 -0.89
N LEU A 53 21.43 -10.08 0.29
CA LEU A 53 22.58 -10.96 0.44
C LEU A 53 22.34 -12.32 -0.24
N PHE A 54 21.13 -12.85 -0.13
CA PHE A 54 20.73 -14.08 -0.81
C PHE A 54 20.82 -13.94 -2.33
N PHE A 55 20.24 -12.87 -2.89
CA PHE A 55 20.31 -12.59 -4.32
C PHE A 55 21.75 -12.41 -4.78
N LEU A 56 22.56 -11.61 -4.07
CA LEU A 56 23.96 -11.42 -4.40
C LEU A 56 24.74 -12.74 -4.51
N GLY A 57 24.48 -13.68 -3.59
CA GLY A 57 25.07 -15.02 -3.63
C GLY A 57 24.65 -15.81 -4.86
N ILE A 58 23.35 -15.82 -5.17
CA ILE A 58 22.79 -16.48 -6.36
C ILE A 58 23.36 -15.87 -7.64
N ASP A 59 23.33 -14.55 -7.78
CA ASP A 59 23.82 -13.84 -8.95
C ASP A 59 25.30 -14.15 -9.22
N SER A 60 26.10 -14.22 -8.16
CA SER A 60 27.52 -14.58 -8.24
C SER A 60 27.72 -16.02 -8.74
N ILE A 61 26.96 -16.97 -8.22
CA ILE A 61 27.01 -18.38 -8.63
C ILE A 61 26.56 -18.53 -10.08
N PHE A 62 25.42 -17.95 -10.44
CA PHE A 62 24.89 -17.99 -11.80
C PHE A 62 25.88 -17.34 -12.77
N GLY A 63 26.48 -16.20 -12.42
CA GLY A 63 27.50 -15.54 -13.23
C GLY A 63 28.73 -16.42 -13.46
N ALA A 64 29.22 -17.10 -12.42
CA ALA A 64 30.35 -18.03 -12.55
C ALA A 64 30.00 -19.23 -13.45
N VAL A 65 28.80 -19.81 -13.29
CA VAL A 65 28.32 -20.94 -14.11
C VAL A 65 28.17 -20.53 -15.57
N VAL A 66 27.58 -19.36 -15.85
CA VAL A 66 27.43 -18.84 -17.21
C VAL A 66 28.80 -18.57 -17.84
N SER A 67 29.71 -17.94 -17.10
CA SER A 67 31.08 -17.69 -17.58
C SER A 67 31.80 -18.98 -17.94
N TRP A 68 31.70 -20.00 -17.09
CA TRP A 68 32.26 -21.34 -17.34
C TRP A 68 31.66 -21.97 -18.60
N LEU A 69 30.33 -21.91 -18.76
CA LEU A 69 29.67 -22.47 -19.93
C LEU A 69 30.10 -21.77 -21.23
N LEU A 70 30.25 -20.44 -21.20
CA LEU A 70 30.73 -19.66 -22.34
C LEU A 70 32.20 -19.93 -22.68
N THR A 71 33.00 -20.41 -21.73
CA THR A 71 34.41 -20.81 -21.99
C THR A 71 34.54 -22.23 -22.51
N LEU A 72 33.52 -23.08 -22.35
CA LEU A 72 33.48 -24.45 -22.91
C LEU A 72 32.99 -24.49 -24.37
N GLY A 73 32.32 -23.43 -24.83
CA GLY A 73 31.80 -23.28 -26.20
C GLY A 73 32.77 -22.61 -27.16
#